data_AF-A0A355IWV9-F1
#
_entry.id   AF-A0A355IWV9-F1
#
_cell.length_a   1.000
_cell.length_b   1.000
_cell.length_c   1.000
_cell.angle_alpha   90.00
_cell.angle_beta   90.00
_cell.angle_gamma   90.00
#
_symmetry.space_group_name_H-M   'P 1'
#
loop_
_entity.id
_entity.type
_entity.pdbx_description
1 polymer ?
#
loop_
_entity_poly.entity_id
_entity_poly.type
_entity_poly.pdbx_seq_one_letter_code
_entity_poly.pdbx_strand_id
1 'polypeptide(L)' 'MNIQINHLQHIGMPITDIVISQAFYERLGFQPVMRSTFVHEGEQGKVSMMKRDEMIIELYQMPEPELSKVIPNEYII' A
#
# COMPACT_ATOMS: atom_id res chain seq x y z
N MET A 1 -22.35 -11.36 -21.29
CA MET A 1 -21.01 -10.73 -21.25
C MET A 1 -20.05 -11.78 -20.74
N ASN A 2 -19.15 -12.28 -21.59
CA ASN A 2 -18.10 -13.23 -21.18
C ASN A 2 -16.86 -12.42 -20.79
N ILE A 3 -16.59 -12.31 -19.49
CA ILE A 3 -15.37 -11.65 -19.00
C ILE A 3 -14.33 -12.73 -18.77
N GLN A 4 -13.21 -12.65 -19.50
CA GLN A 4 -12.05 -13.50 -19.29
C GLN A 4 -11.07 -12.78 -18.36
N ILE A 5 -10.87 -13.32 -17.16
CA ILE A 5 -9.89 -12.82 -16.18
C ILE A 5 -8.59 -13.58 -16.40
N ASN A 6 -7.52 -12.87 -16.77
CA ASN A 6 -6.26 -13.50 -17.16
C ASN A 6 -5.19 -13.51 -16.06
N HIS A 7 -5.19 -12.50 -15.19
CA HIS A 7 -4.20 -12.34 -14.13
C HIS A 7 -4.67 -11.34 -13.08
N LEU A 8 -4.07 -11.43 -11.89
CA LEU A 8 -4.17 -10.40 -10.86
C LEU A 8 -3.16 -9.29 -11.17
N GLN A 9 -3.60 -8.04 -11.23
CA GLN A 9 -2.69 -6.91 -11.50
C GLN A 9 -1.86 -6.52 -10.27
N HIS A 10 -2.51 -6.34 -9.12
CA HIS A 10 -1.89 -6.04 -7.83
C HIS A 10 -2.88 -6.27 -6.69
N ILE A 11 -2.36 -6.29 -5.46
CA ILE A 11 -3.13 -6.26 -4.21
C ILE A 11 -2.90 -4.91 -3.54
N GLY A 12 -3.94 -4.10 -3.41
CA GLY A 12 -3.88 -2.84 -2.67
C GLY A 12 -3.97 -3.08 -1.16
N MET A 13 -3.06 -2.49 -0.40
CA MET A 13 -3.03 -2.62 1.06
C MET A 13 -2.84 -1.26 1.74
N PRO A 14 -3.82 -0.80 2.54
CA PRO A 14 -3.65 0.39 3.35
C PRO A 14 -2.63 0.10 4.45
N ILE A 15 -1.70 1.02 4.65
CA ILE A 15 -0.70 0.93 5.71
C ILE A 15 -0.62 2.23 6.51
N THR A 16 -0.03 2.15 7.70
CA THR A 16 0.11 3.29 8.61
C THR A 16 1.45 4.02 8.41
N ASP A 17 2.51 3.27 8.11
CA ASP A 17 3.83 3.82 7.81
C ASP A 17 4.46 3.10 6.59
N ILE A 18 4.70 3.87 5.53
CA ILE A 18 5.22 3.36 4.26
C ILE A 18 6.68 2.89 4.38
N VAL A 19 7.47 3.49 5.25
CA VAL A 19 8.90 3.16 5.43
C VAL A 19 9.02 1.84 6.17
N ILE A 20 8.30 1.69 7.28
CA ILE A 20 8.25 0.44 8.05
C ILE A 20 7.71 -0.69 7.18
N SER A 21 6.62 -0.44 6.45
CA SER A 21 5.98 -1.43 5.60
C SER A 21 6.87 -1.85 4.43
N GLN A 22 7.54 -0.90 3.74
CA GLN A 22 8.53 -1.22 2.71
C GLN A 22 9.62 -2.13 3.26
N ALA A 23 10.24 -1.76 4.40
CA ALA A 23 11.31 -2.54 5.01
C ALA A 23 10.87 -3.96 5.40
N PHE A 24 9.63 -4.13 5.87
CA PHE A 24 9.05 -5.45 6.13
C PHE A 24 8.95 -6.29 4.85
N TYR A 25 8.38 -5.75 3.77
CA TYR A 25 8.22 -6.49 2.51
C TYR A 25 9.55 -6.74 1.79
N GLU A 26 10.53 -5.83 1.91
CA GLU A 26 11.88 -6.03 1.40
C GLU A 26 12.54 -7.27 2.04
N ARG A 27 12.36 -7.48 3.36
CA ARG A 27 12.82 -8.70 4.05
C ARG A 27 12.13 -9.98 3.57
N LEU A 28 10.93 -9.87 3.01
CA LEU A 28 10.20 -10.97 2.38
C LEU A 28 10.56 -11.18 0.91
N GLY A 29 11.56 -10.45 0.40
CA GLY A 29 12.05 -10.59 -0.98
C GLY A 29 11.27 -9.76 -2.01
N PHE A 30 10.38 -8.87 -1.58
CA PHE A 30 9.81 -7.87 -2.49
C PHE A 30 10.81 -6.75 -2.77
N GLN A 31 10.69 -6.11 -3.92
CA GLN A 31 11.50 -4.96 -4.28
C GLN A 31 10.60 -3.79 -4.71
N PRO A 32 10.95 -2.55 -4.36
CA PRO A 32 10.21 -1.38 -4.79
C PRO A 32 10.39 -1.18 -6.30
N VAL A 33 9.29 -1.23 -7.06
CA VAL A 33 9.28 -0.98 -8.51
C VAL A 33 8.69 0.37 -8.89
N MET A 34 7.97 1.01 -7.96
CA MET A 34 7.50 2.38 -8.10
C MET A 34 7.32 3.00 -6.73
N ARG A 35 7.68 4.29 -6.59
CA ARG A 35 7.33 5.12 -5.44
C ARG A 35 6.73 6.42 -5.97
N SER A 36 5.62 6.84 -5.39
CA SER A 36 4.95 8.08 -5.78
C SER A 36 4.16 8.67 -4.61
N THR A 37 3.54 9.80 -4.87
CA THR A 37 2.58 10.47 -4.00
C THR A 37 1.26 10.64 -4.74
N PHE A 38 0.15 10.69 -4.01
CA PHE A 38 -1.17 11.02 -4.55
C PHE A 38 -1.82 12.10 -3.70
N VAL A 39 -2.85 12.77 -4.23
CA VAL A 39 -3.62 13.77 -3.48
C VAL A 39 -4.97 13.17 -3.14
N HIS A 40 -5.32 13.16 -1.87
CA HIS A 40 -6.62 12.76 -1.34
C HIS A 40 -7.14 13.86 -0.45
N GLU A 41 -8.32 14.41 -0.77
CA GLU A 41 -8.94 15.52 -0.02
C GLU A 41 -8.02 16.75 0.17
N GLY A 42 -7.13 17.01 -0.80
CA GLY A 42 -6.18 18.13 -0.75
C GLY A 42 -4.87 17.82 -0.04
N GLU A 43 -4.78 16.67 0.64
CA GLU A 43 -3.58 16.25 1.38
C GLU A 43 -2.80 15.16 0.62
N GLN A 44 -1.49 15.10 0.88
CA GLN A 44 -0.59 14.21 0.15
C GLN A 44 -0.46 12.83 0.83
N GLY A 45 -0.93 11.79 0.14
CA GLY A 45 -0.66 10.39 0.47
C GLY A 45 0.61 9.86 -0.20
N LYS A 46 1.07 8.70 0.25
CA LYS A 46 2.27 8.02 -0.29
C LYS A 46 1.91 6.65 -0.82
N VAL A 47 2.54 6.24 -1.92
CA VAL A 47 2.33 4.91 -2.49
C VAL A 47 3.65 4.26 -2.89
N SER A 48 3.72 2.94 -2.71
CA SER A 48 4.83 2.11 -3.14
C SER A 48 4.33 0.82 -3.76
N MET A 49 4.71 0.57 -5.01
CA MET A 49 4.51 -0.73 -5.65
C MET A 49 5.69 -1.62 -5.28
N MET A 50 5.41 -2.69 -4.53
CA MET A 50 6.38 -3.69 -4.11
C MET A 50 6.15 -4.96 -4.93
N LYS A 51 7.14 -5.42 -5.68
CA LYS A 51 7.04 -6.59 -6.57
C LYS A 51 7.90 -7.74 -6.09
N ARG A 52 7.35 -8.95 -6.15
CA ARG A 52 8.08 -10.21 -6.02
C ARG A 52 7.57 -11.18 -7.09
N ASP A 53 8.45 -11.65 -7.95
CA ASP A 53 8.10 -12.48 -9.12
C ASP A 53 6.98 -11.83 -9.95
N GLU A 54 5.80 -12.46 -10.06
CA GLU A 54 4.64 -11.92 -10.76
C GLU A 54 3.67 -11.13 -9.85
N MET A 55 3.86 -11.20 -8.54
CA MET A 55 2.99 -10.55 -7.56
C MET A 55 3.41 -9.10 -7.32
N ILE A 56 2.43 -8.19 -7.31
CA ILE A 56 2.60 -6.78 -6.92
C ILE A 56 1.69 -6.48 -5.73
N ILE A 57 2.26 -5.88 -4.70
CA ILE A 57 1.53 -5.28 -3.58
C ILE A 57 1.67 -3.76 -3.70
N GLU A 58 0.55 -3.07 -3.76
CA GLU A 58 0.47 -1.62 -3.66
C GLU A 58 0.30 -1.24 -2.20
N LEU A 59 1.36 -0.73 -1.59
CA LEU A 59 1.31 -0.15 -0.24
C LEU A 59 0.89 1.30 -0.38
N TYR A 60 -0.25 1.69 0.18
CA TYR A 60 -0.67 3.09 0.20
C TYR A 60 -0.86 3.59 1.63
N GLN A 61 -0.21 4.72 1.93
CA GLN A 61 -0.39 5.48 3.15
C GLN A 61 -1.31 6.66 2.82
N MET A 62 -2.50 6.65 3.41
CA MET A 62 -3.38 7.82 3.37
C MET A 62 -2.74 8.99 4.13
N PRO A 63 -3.04 10.24 3.75
CA PRO A 63 -2.67 11.39 4.58
C PRO A 63 -3.39 11.33 5.94
N GLU A 64 -2.87 12.02 6.94
CA GLU A 64 -3.71 12.41 8.09
C GLU A 64 -4.84 13.31 7.57
N PRO A 65 -6.12 13.10 7.94
CA PRO A 65 -6.65 12.31 9.05
C PRO A 65 -7.12 10.89 8.68
N GLU A 66 -7.21 10.53 7.41
CA GLU A 66 -7.67 9.21 6.94
C GLU A 66 -6.82 8.06 7.52
N LEU A 67 -5.52 8.30 7.72
CA LEU A 67 -4.59 7.39 8.37
C LEU A 67 -5.08 6.89 9.75
N SER A 68 -5.72 7.78 10.52
CA SER A 68 -6.23 7.46 11.86
C SER A 68 -7.38 6.46 11.84
N LYS A 69 -8.09 6.31 10.71
CA LYS A 69 -9.17 5.32 10.53
C LYS A 69 -8.63 3.91 10.27
N VAL A 70 -7.38 3.79 9.82
CA VAL A 70 -6.70 2.52 9.53
C VAL A 70 -6.09 1.92 10.81
N ILE A 71 -5.80 2.75 11.82
CA ILE A 71 -5.36 2.31 13.14
C ILE A 71 -6.62 1.82 13.91
N PRO A 72 -6.69 0.55 14.34
CA PRO A 72 -7.78 0.10 15.19
C PRO A 72 -7.79 0.94 16.48
N ASN A 73 -8.93 1.55 16.82
CA ASN A 73 -9.14 2.34 18.04
C ASN A 73 -8.97 1.56 19.36
N GLU A 74 -8.48 0.32 19.33
CA GLU A 74 -8.44 -0.62 20.46
C GLU A 74 -7.04 -0.81 21.08
N TYR A 75 -6.02 -0.05 20.65
CA TYR A 75 -4.67 -0.08 21.23
C TYR A 75 -4.24 1.27 21.83
N ILE A 76 -5.16 1.96 22.50
CA ILE A 76 -4.80 2.99 23.49
C ILE A 76 -4.71 2.28 24.84
N ILE A 77 -3.50 1.87 25.22
CA ILE A 77 -3.15 1.53 26.61
C ILE A 77 -2.83 2.79 27.40
#